data_AF-A0AAP2P0J5-F1
#
_entry.id   AF-A0AAP2P0J5-F1
#
_cell.length_a   1.000
_cell.length_b   1.000
_cell.length_c   1.000
_cell.angle_alpha   90.00
_cell.angle_beta   90.00
_cell.angle_gamma   90.00
#
_symmetry.space_group_name_H-M   'P 1'
#
loop_
_entity.id
_entity.type
_entity.pdbx_description
1 polymer ?
#
loop_
_entity_poly.entity_id
_entity_poly.type
_entity_poly.pdbx_seq_one_letter_code
_entity_poly.pdbx_strand_id
1 'polypeptide(L)'
;MAHLKKFSYVTFFLIGLIILTSCTKSNQTSPSSQSVSSSQSTTVSSESSDSPTIAENSSEKLDGTYKGMDEEDEITLVIKGNGGTWTEKEPNGKEKVKQVSIDPTNQRMTIGDDIERYMIDGKRLTIEDIEQENGENDTVVLTKQ
;
A
#
# COMPACT_ATOMS: atom_id res chain seq x y z
N MET A 1 51.43 0.32 -39.11
CA MET A 1 50.42 0.85 -40.07
C MET A 1 49.16 0.02 -39.85
N ALA A 2 47.93 0.50 -39.67
CA ALA A 2 47.27 1.81 -39.79
C ALA A 2 46.10 1.80 -38.77
N HIS A 3 45.93 2.83 -37.93
CA HIS A 3 45.08 4.02 -38.13
C HIS A 3 43.55 3.79 -37.98
N LEU A 4 43.09 3.96 -36.73
CA LEU A 4 42.07 4.91 -36.24
C LEU A 4 40.60 4.91 -36.73
N LYS A 5 39.72 4.65 -35.73
CA LYS A 5 38.39 5.24 -35.39
C LYS A 5 37.31 5.37 -36.47
N LYS A 6 36.06 5.01 -36.12
CA LYS A 6 34.96 5.95 -35.76
C LYS A 6 33.95 5.28 -34.81
N PHE A 7 33.84 5.80 -33.58
CA PHE A 7 32.70 5.54 -32.68
C PHE A 7 31.59 6.51 -33.07
N SER A 8 30.40 6.00 -33.37
CA SER A 8 29.20 6.81 -33.62
C SER A 8 28.32 6.77 -32.37
N TYR A 9 28.46 7.78 -31.51
CA TYR A 9 27.52 8.05 -30.42
C TYR A 9 26.51 9.07 -30.94
N VAL A 10 25.23 8.71 -30.95
CA VAL A 10 24.12 9.65 -31.15
C VAL A 10 23.36 9.74 -29.84
N THR A 11 23.67 10.78 -29.07
CA THR A 11 22.91 11.18 -27.89
C THR A 11 21.94 12.29 -28.29
N PHE A 12 20.63 12.00 -28.25
CA PHE A 12 19.60 13.05 -28.30
C PHE A 12 19.23 13.45 -26.88
N PHE A 13 19.73 14.61 -26.44
CA PHE A 13 19.20 15.32 -25.27
C PHE A 13 18.05 16.20 -25.76
N LEU A 14 16.82 15.89 -25.33
CA LEU A 14 15.69 16.81 -25.47
C LEU A 14 15.35 17.35 -24.07
N ILE A 15 15.80 18.57 -23.81
CA ILE A 15 15.51 19.33 -22.59
C ILE A 15 14.20 20.08 -22.84
N GLY A 16 13.11 19.63 -22.22
CA GLY A 16 11.87 20.40 -22.10
C GLY A 16 11.84 21.09 -20.73
N LEU A 17 11.77 22.42 -20.72
CA LEU A 17 11.83 23.23 -19.50
C LEU A 17 10.62 24.19 -19.42
N ILE A 18 10.00 24.20 -18.22
CA ILE A 18 9.09 25.18 -17.57
C ILE A 18 7.69 25.40 -18.22
N ILE A 19 6.57 25.61 -17.51
CA ILE A 19 6.34 26.57 -16.39
C ILE A 19 5.19 26.13 -15.48
N LEU A 20 5.37 26.35 -14.17
CA LEU A 20 4.40 26.15 -13.09
C LEU A 20 3.52 27.40 -12.95
N THR A 21 2.20 27.27 -13.03
CA THR A 21 1.25 28.37 -12.74
C THR A 21 0.52 28.10 -11.42
N SER A 22 0.96 28.77 -10.36
CA SER A 22 0.24 28.80 -9.09
C SER A 22 -0.85 29.88 -9.14
N CYS A 23 -2.12 29.48 -9.10
CA CYS A 23 -3.23 30.40 -8.81
C CYS A 23 -3.51 30.40 -7.31
N THR A 24 -3.02 31.43 -6.63
CA THR A 24 -3.44 31.78 -5.27
C THR A 24 -4.73 32.60 -5.32
N LYS A 25 -5.77 32.18 -4.61
CA LYS A 25 -6.89 33.06 -4.23
C LYS A 25 -7.05 33.05 -2.71
N SER A 26 -6.75 34.20 -2.12
CA SER A 26 -7.05 34.56 -0.74
C SER A 26 -8.46 35.19 -0.64
N ASN A 27 -8.98 35.17 0.60
CA ASN A 27 -10.19 35.78 1.19
C ASN A 27 -11.21 34.70 1.60
N GLN A 28 -11.75 34.65 2.83
CA GLN A 28 -11.84 35.64 3.89
C GLN A 28 -12.36 34.97 5.19
N THR A 29 -11.92 35.50 6.35
CA THR A 29 -12.68 35.71 7.62
C THR A 29 -13.09 34.52 8.52
N SER A 30 -12.55 34.54 9.76
CA SER A 30 -12.91 33.79 11.00
C SER A 30 -14.33 34.14 11.53
N PRO A 31 -14.80 33.77 12.76
CA PRO A 31 -14.38 32.76 13.77
C PRO A 31 -15.56 31.86 14.24
N SER A 32 -15.32 30.77 15.01
CA SER A 32 -16.16 30.37 16.17
C SER A 32 -15.71 29.03 16.77
N SER A 33 -15.74 29.02 18.09
CA SER A 33 -15.57 27.91 19.03
C SER A 33 -16.74 26.91 19.00
N GLN A 34 -16.50 25.77 19.68
CA GLN A 34 -17.45 24.85 20.33
C GLN A 34 -18.08 23.68 19.52
N SER A 35 -17.62 22.48 19.92
CA SER A 35 -18.34 21.24 20.24
C SER A 35 -19.77 21.01 19.72
N VAL A 36 -20.01 19.88 19.04
CA VAL A 36 -21.16 18.97 19.27
C VAL A 36 -20.89 17.58 18.68
N SER A 37 -21.12 16.54 19.48
CA SER A 37 -21.37 15.17 19.00
C SER A 37 -22.68 15.11 18.21
N SER A 38 -22.70 14.32 17.14
CA SER A 38 -23.91 13.61 16.73
C SER A 38 -23.57 12.44 15.80
N SER A 39 -23.77 11.26 16.34
CA SER A 39 -24.02 9.99 15.66
C SER A 39 -25.14 10.14 14.63
N GLN A 40 -25.05 9.42 13.50
CA GLN A 40 -26.14 8.65 12.89
C GLN A 40 -25.91 8.43 11.40
N SER A 41 -25.78 7.15 11.03
CA SER A 41 -26.29 6.54 9.79
C SER A 41 -25.70 5.13 9.68
N THR A 42 -26.37 4.07 9.25
CA THR A 42 -27.78 3.72 9.03
C THR A 42 -27.73 2.21 8.86
N THR A 43 -28.59 1.46 9.56
CA THR A 43 -28.71 0.01 9.40
C THR A 43 -29.27 -0.31 8.01
N VAL A 44 -28.57 -1.12 7.24
CA VAL A 44 -29.13 -1.90 6.12
C VAL A 44 -28.79 -3.36 6.35
N SER A 45 -29.80 -4.13 6.72
CA SER A 45 -29.76 -5.59 6.69
C SER A 45 -30.23 -6.05 5.33
N SER A 46 -29.47 -6.92 4.66
CA SER A 46 -30.02 -7.84 3.67
C SER A 46 -29.08 -9.02 3.38
N GLU A 47 -29.60 -10.22 3.69
CA GLU A 47 -29.37 -11.57 3.14
C GLU A 47 -27.96 -12.10 2.76
N SER A 48 -27.54 -13.10 3.54
CA SER A 48 -27.08 -14.44 3.16
C SER A 48 -26.22 -14.63 1.89
N SER A 49 -24.91 -14.79 2.09
CA SER A 49 -24.05 -15.70 1.31
C SER A 49 -22.89 -16.11 2.22
N ASP A 50 -22.61 -17.41 2.27
CA ASP A 50 -21.53 -18.05 3.03
C ASP A 50 -20.22 -17.28 2.82
N SER A 51 -19.91 -16.36 3.75
CA SER A 51 -18.71 -15.52 3.71
C SER A 51 -17.71 -16.13 4.66
N PRO A 52 -16.41 -16.18 4.30
CA PRO A 52 -15.39 -16.42 5.32
C PRO A 52 -15.60 -15.36 6.40
N THR A 53 -15.85 -15.85 7.61
CA THR A 53 -16.15 -15.06 8.80
C THR A 53 -15.35 -13.76 8.78
N ILE A 54 -16.03 -12.59 8.73
CA ILE A 54 -15.41 -11.29 9.04
C ILE A 54 -14.98 -11.40 10.51
N ALA A 55 -13.79 -11.93 10.72
CA ALA A 55 -13.30 -12.36 12.01
C ALA A 55 -12.77 -11.15 12.76
N GLU A 56 -13.49 -10.81 13.84
CA GLU A 56 -13.13 -9.98 15.00
C GLU A 56 -11.89 -9.09 14.85
N ASN A 57 -12.17 -7.80 14.90
CA ASN A 57 -11.38 -6.72 14.33
C ASN A 57 -10.24 -6.22 15.23
N SER A 58 -9.45 -7.12 15.83
CA SER A 58 -8.29 -6.72 16.63
C SER A 58 -7.01 -6.78 15.80
N SER A 59 -6.27 -5.68 15.78
CA SER A 59 -4.93 -5.59 15.22
C SER A 59 -3.93 -6.52 15.93
N GLU A 60 -4.17 -6.83 17.21
CA GLU A 60 -3.41 -7.86 17.94
C GLU A 60 -3.48 -9.24 17.28
N LYS A 61 -4.53 -9.54 16.51
CA LYS A 61 -4.62 -10.79 15.72
C LYS A 61 -3.58 -10.83 14.59
N LEU A 62 -3.15 -9.67 14.10
CA LEU A 62 -2.16 -9.51 13.04
C LEU A 62 -0.73 -9.44 13.55
N ASP A 63 -0.49 -9.29 14.85
CA ASP A 63 0.87 -9.23 15.39
C ASP A 63 1.68 -10.47 15.00
N GLY A 64 2.84 -10.27 14.38
CA GLY A 64 3.70 -11.38 13.95
C GLY A 64 4.69 -11.01 12.87
N THR A 65 5.50 -12.01 12.49
CA THR A 65 6.36 -11.95 11.31
C THR A 65 5.79 -12.88 10.26
N TYR A 66 5.59 -12.37 9.06
CA TYR A 66 5.03 -13.05 7.92
C TYR A 66 6.07 -13.08 6.80
N LYS A 67 6.18 -14.21 6.11
CA LYS A 67 7.10 -14.40 5.00
C LYS A 67 6.41 -14.99 3.79
N GLY A 68 6.87 -14.62 2.60
CA GLY A 68 6.36 -15.12 1.32
C GLY A 68 7.17 -14.55 0.17
N MET A 69 6.60 -14.61 -1.04
CA MET A 69 7.18 -14.06 -2.25
C MET A 69 6.19 -13.07 -2.86
N ASP A 70 6.73 -12.03 -3.47
CA ASP A 70 6.02 -11.15 -4.39
C ASP A 70 6.88 -11.03 -5.63
N GLU A 71 6.36 -11.46 -6.77
CA GLU A 71 7.15 -11.73 -7.98
C GLU A 71 8.44 -12.55 -7.70
N GLU A 72 9.62 -11.92 -7.79
CA GLU A 72 10.94 -12.51 -7.53
C GLU A 72 11.52 -12.16 -6.15
N ASP A 73 10.86 -11.28 -5.40
CA ASP A 73 11.35 -10.71 -4.14
C ASP A 73 10.91 -11.53 -2.92
N GLU A 74 11.83 -11.80 -2.00
CA GLU A 74 11.46 -12.35 -0.69
C GLU A 74 10.82 -11.24 0.15
N ILE A 75 9.57 -11.45 0.54
CA ILE A 75 8.84 -10.53 1.40
C ILE A 75 8.99 -10.94 2.85
N THR A 76 9.35 -9.97 3.70
CA THR A 76 9.21 -10.08 5.16
C THR A 76 8.36 -8.93 5.69
N LEU A 77 7.18 -9.26 6.22
CA LEU A 77 6.25 -8.33 6.86
C LEU A 77 6.26 -8.55 8.36
N VAL A 78 6.61 -7.52 9.13
CA VAL A 78 6.58 -7.55 10.60
C VAL A 78 5.50 -6.60 11.09
N ILE A 79 4.53 -7.10 11.85
CA ILE A 79 3.41 -6.34 12.38
C ILE A 79 3.44 -6.35 13.90
N LYS A 80 3.18 -5.18 14.50
CA LYS A 80 2.94 -5.01 15.94
C LYS A 80 1.91 -3.90 16.18
N GLY A 81 0.77 -4.26 16.77
CA GLY A 81 -0.40 -3.41 16.87
C GLY A 81 -0.89 -2.99 15.48
N ASN A 82 -1.12 -1.70 15.30
CA ASN A 82 -1.63 -1.14 14.04
C ASN A 82 -0.52 -0.72 13.06
N GLY A 83 0.73 -1.15 13.27
CA GLY A 83 1.86 -0.75 12.43
C GLY A 83 2.82 -1.89 12.15
N GLY A 84 3.76 -1.64 11.25
CA GLY A 84 4.75 -2.64 10.86
C GLY A 84 5.75 -2.17 9.82
N THR A 85 6.50 -3.12 9.28
CA THR A 85 7.44 -2.90 8.17
C THR A 85 7.28 -4.01 7.14
N TRP A 86 7.27 -3.62 5.88
CA TRP A 86 7.33 -4.50 4.72
C TRP A 86 8.72 -4.42 4.11
N THR A 87 9.43 -5.54 4.03
CA THR A 87 10.77 -5.62 3.43
C THR A 87 10.70 -6.46 2.16
N GLU A 88 11.00 -5.84 1.03
CA GLU A 88 11.25 -6.47 -0.27
C GLU A 88 12.74 -6.79 -0.36
N LYS A 89 13.11 -8.04 -0.57
CA LYS A 89 14.50 -8.44 -0.78
C LYS A 89 14.68 -9.06 -2.17
N GLU A 90 15.37 -8.32 -3.03
CA GLU A 90 15.70 -8.75 -4.38
C GLU A 90 16.62 -9.98 -4.39
N PRO A 91 16.65 -10.78 -5.47
CA PRO A 91 17.58 -11.91 -5.62
C PRO A 91 19.07 -11.55 -5.47
N ASN A 92 19.42 -10.28 -5.75
CA ASN A 92 20.79 -9.78 -5.58
C ASN A 92 21.13 -9.39 -4.12
N GLY A 93 20.17 -9.50 -3.21
CA GLY A 93 20.31 -9.22 -1.78
C GLY A 93 20.07 -7.77 -1.37
N LYS A 94 19.71 -6.87 -2.30
CA LYS A 94 19.26 -5.52 -1.94
C LYS A 94 17.91 -5.59 -1.26
N GLU A 95 17.72 -4.69 -0.30
CA GLU A 95 16.48 -4.60 0.46
C GLU A 95 15.85 -3.22 0.29
N LYS A 96 14.53 -3.20 0.17
CA LYS A 96 13.71 -2.01 0.24
C LYS A 96 12.70 -2.18 1.37
N VAL A 97 12.70 -1.23 2.30
CA VAL A 97 11.83 -1.24 3.48
C VAL A 97 10.77 -0.17 3.34
N LYS A 98 9.50 -0.57 3.38
CA LYS A 98 8.32 0.30 3.42
C LYS A 98 7.69 0.25 4.83
N GLN A 99 7.14 1.37 5.28
CA GLN A 99 6.35 1.40 6.52
C GLN A 99 4.97 0.81 6.28
N VAL A 100 4.40 0.19 7.31
CA VAL A 100 3.05 -0.37 7.26
C VAL A 100 2.16 0.27 8.32
N SER A 101 0.93 0.61 7.94
CA SER A 101 -0.16 1.02 8.85
C SER A 101 -1.38 0.13 8.61
N ILE A 102 -2.08 -0.23 9.67
CA ILE A 102 -3.23 -1.14 9.61
C ILE A 102 -4.46 -0.40 10.15
N ASP A 103 -5.48 -0.34 9.32
CA ASP A 103 -6.83 0.04 9.71
C ASP A 103 -7.70 -1.23 9.79
N PRO A 104 -7.83 -1.82 11.00
CA PRO A 104 -8.65 -2.99 11.16
C PRO A 104 -10.12 -2.67 10.86
N THR A 105 -10.60 -1.49 11.23
CA THR A 105 -12.01 -1.06 11.03
C THR A 105 -12.47 -1.27 9.59
N ASN A 106 -11.64 -0.86 8.64
CA ASN A 106 -11.94 -0.94 7.22
C ASN A 106 -11.26 -2.12 6.51
N GLN A 107 -10.57 -2.99 7.26
CA GLN A 107 -9.80 -4.10 6.69
C GLN A 107 -8.83 -3.60 5.61
N ARG A 108 -8.03 -2.59 5.96
CA ARG A 108 -7.02 -1.98 5.07
C ARG A 108 -5.64 -2.05 5.68
N MET A 109 -4.66 -2.26 4.81
CA MET A 109 -3.24 -2.16 5.12
C MET A 109 -2.64 -1.14 4.16
N THR A 110 -1.95 -0.13 4.69
CA THR A 110 -1.18 0.80 3.86
C THR A 110 0.28 0.38 3.89
N ILE A 111 0.89 0.13 2.73
CA ILE A 111 2.29 -0.30 2.58
C ILE A 111 3.04 0.79 1.80
N GLY A 112 3.84 1.60 2.49
CA GLY A 112 4.34 2.83 1.87
C GLY A 112 3.18 3.80 1.62
N ASP A 113 2.91 4.09 0.35
CA ASP A 113 1.78 4.89 -0.13
C ASP A 113 0.64 4.06 -0.76
N ASP A 114 0.84 2.75 -0.93
CA ASP A 114 -0.12 1.82 -1.52
C ASP A 114 -1.18 1.41 -0.48
N ILE A 115 -2.46 1.37 -0.86
CA ILE A 115 -3.57 0.99 0.05
C ILE A 115 -4.13 -0.36 -0.39
N GLU A 116 -3.93 -1.36 0.47
CA GLU A 116 -4.27 -2.75 0.19
C GLU A 116 -5.44 -3.24 1.04
N ARG A 117 -6.12 -4.28 0.54
CA ARG A 117 -7.03 -5.09 1.35
C ARG A 117 -6.28 -6.29 1.91
N TYR A 118 -6.48 -6.60 3.20
CA TYR A 118 -5.89 -7.81 3.79
C TYR A 118 -6.95 -8.82 4.25
N MET A 119 -6.61 -10.11 4.17
CA MET A 119 -7.42 -11.22 4.66
C MET A 119 -6.56 -12.22 5.43
N ILE A 120 -7.12 -12.78 6.51
CA ILE A 120 -6.41 -13.74 7.36
C ILE A 120 -7.17 -15.07 7.32
N ASP A 121 -6.45 -16.16 7.04
CA ASP A 121 -6.93 -17.54 7.18
C ASP A 121 -5.88 -18.37 7.92
N GLY A 122 -6.11 -18.59 9.23
CA GLY A 122 -5.14 -19.24 10.11
C GLY A 122 -3.79 -18.50 10.15
N LYS A 123 -2.75 -19.14 9.61
CA LYS A 123 -1.40 -18.53 9.50
C LYS A 123 -1.20 -17.74 8.20
N ARG A 124 -2.14 -17.82 7.26
CA ARG A 124 -2.02 -17.16 5.96
C ARG A 124 -2.55 -15.73 6.07
N LEU A 125 -1.81 -14.81 5.49
CA LEU A 125 -2.18 -13.41 5.30
C LEU A 125 -2.16 -13.15 3.79
N THR A 126 -3.31 -12.85 3.21
CA THR A 126 -3.43 -12.44 1.81
C THR A 126 -3.56 -10.92 1.77
N ILE A 127 -2.84 -10.28 0.86
CA ILE A 127 -2.84 -8.84 0.61
C ILE A 127 -3.19 -8.66 -0.85
N GLU A 128 -4.26 -7.92 -1.14
CA GLU A 128 -4.81 -7.72 -2.48
C GLU A 128 -4.93 -6.23 -2.78
N ASP A 129 -4.52 -5.85 -3.99
CA ASP A 129 -4.74 -4.50 -4.51
C ASP A 129 -6.24 -4.19 -4.59
N ILE A 130 -6.59 -2.96 -4.19
CA ILE A 130 -7.96 -2.45 -4.27
C ILE A 130 -8.19 -1.69 -5.58
N GLU A 131 -7.14 -1.17 -6.20
CA GLU A 131 -7.18 -0.46 -7.46
C GLU A 131 -7.12 -1.48 -8.60
N GLN A 132 -8.29 -1.91 -9.08
CA GLN A 132 -8.38 -2.77 -10.26
C GLN A 132 -7.87 -2.03 -11.50
N GLU A 133 -6.58 -2.12 -11.81
CA GLU A 133 -6.10 -1.83 -13.14
C GLU A 133 -6.51 -3.01 -14.05
N ASN A 134 -7.43 -2.75 -14.97
CA ASN A 134 -7.84 -3.70 -16.03
C ASN A 134 -8.49 -5.01 -15.55
N GLY A 135 -8.92 -5.10 -14.29
CA GLY A 135 -9.62 -6.26 -13.74
C GLY A 135 -8.70 -7.39 -13.29
N GLU A 136 -7.39 -7.14 -13.21
CA GLU A 136 -6.43 -8.00 -12.52
C GLU A 136 -6.17 -7.40 -11.13
N ASN A 137 -6.11 -8.25 -10.11
CA ASN A 137 -5.74 -7.85 -8.75
C ASN A 137 -4.39 -8.48 -8.44
N ASP A 138 -3.38 -7.67 -8.19
CA ASP A 138 -2.12 -8.16 -7.65
C ASP A 138 -2.37 -8.70 -6.24
N THR A 139 -1.86 -9.91 -5.99
CA THR A 139 -2.13 -10.65 -4.74
C THR A 139 -0.84 -11.22 -4.18
N VAL A 140 -0.53 -10.82 -2.94
CA VAL A 140 0.59 -11.38 -2.18
C VAL A 140 0.07 -12.27 -1.07
N VAL A 141 0.60 -13.49 -0.98
CA VAL A 141 0.25 -14.45 0.08
C VAL A 141 1.46 -14.69 0.98
N LEU A 142 1.34 -14.29 2.24
CA LEU A 142 2.35 -14.46 3.26
C LEU A 142 1.92 -15.47 4.31
N THR A 143 2.89 -16.12 4.95
CA THR A 143 2.68 -17.08 6.03
C THR A 143 3.34 -16.60 7.32
N LYS A 144 2.55 -16.56 8.40
CA LYS A 144 3.00 -16.27 9.76
C LYS A 144 3.99 -17.33 10.24
N GLN A 145 5.15 -16.89 10.71
CA GLN A 145 6.22 -17.73 11.23
C GLN A 145 5.92 -18.20 12.66
#